data_AF-A0AAE0K6Q0-F1
#
_entry.id   AF-A0AAE0K6Q0-F1
#
_cell.length_a   1.000
_cell.length_b   1.000
_cell.length_c   1.000
_cell.angle_alpha   90.00
_cell.angle_beta   90.00
_cell.angle_gamma   90.00
#
_symmetry.space_group_name_H-M   'P 1'
#
loop_
_entity.id
_entity.type
_entity.pdbx_description
1 polymer ?
#
loop_
_entity_poly.entity_id
_entity_poly.type
_entity_poly.pdbx_seq_one_letter_code
_entity_poly.pdbx_strand_id
1 'polypeptide(L)'
;MQGLWTVETRALPPGGFDPGWGLPVWNILLLLWLAAAGCIPLGTRSRHWHALNPMHAGMFLLAIWFCLHVIDQLIHQRQATVTYGYIVFPAVYNILRTLSELLLFAGLGLGLLRCHTPDVAAADGFGPVVAATVVLWVLGMYQVGLNLSLCFAWLGFSDVGTIDAIAAARSGFDVAYAVVYFLGVPTLAFVASDEPTVPTLELAPSDSAPLARKLADVKFAFHGAAVALFLRSFCEVVIVGRLDRAPTDLQTTYVARDVCYGLWSSLCMVFLVVGSPGRSDSGGDVDLWDEDEQAGASRREAERKRVAATCQAVEAALAAWVVDLREALAEKLDRVTYGAALTAPPVALVLDELEAEIDKAPKDRGRASDPDFVAWLSAAKHKEIGVLRERFAGWEVIDKRDNGATVPEDAVEEEEEEEDAEEPEGAVAEAVSLVRAEEPVGSTEPVPEMEQQQQHARPARHMTFLDVLRAHRRGIRPGDV
;
A
#
# COMPACT_ATOMS: atom_id res chain seq x y z
N MET A 1 43.02 7.61 29.68
CA MET A 1 43.36 7.74 28.25
C MET A 1 43.48 9.22 27.94
N GLN A 2 44.66 9.80 28.13
CA GLN A 2 44.90 11.24 27.95
C GLN A 2 45.75 11.43 26.69
N GLY A 3 45.22 12.21 25.75
CA GLY A 3 45.77 12.41 24.41
C GLY A 3 44.83 11.82 23.37
N LEU A 4 43.74 12.52 23.05
CA LEU A 4 43.05 12.32 21.76
C LEU A 4 44.11 12.55 20.69
N TRP A 5 44.60 11.47 20.09
CA TRP A 5 45.63 11.49 19.06
C TRP A 5 45.26 12.53 18.01
N THR A 6 46.07 13.57 17.91
CA THR A 6 45.97 14.55 16.85
C THR A 6 46.60 13.98 15.61
N VAL A 7 45.90 14.00 14.49
CA VAL A 7 46.39 13.52 13.20
C VAL A 7 46.43 14.73 12.26
N GLU A 8 47.57 14.96 11.62
CA GLU A 8 47.65 15.93 10.53
C GLU A 8 46.87 15.40 9.34
N THR A 9 45.90 16.17 8.85
CA THR A 9 45.22 15.81 7.59
C THR A 9 46.25 15.85 6.47
N ARG A 10 46.38 14.75 5.71
CA ARG A 10 47.30 14.71 4.56
C ARG A 10 46.91 15.78 3.55
N ALA A 11 47.89 16.60 3.18
CA ALA A 11 47.81 17.44 2.01
C ALA A 11 47.52 16.59 0.76
N LEU A 12 46.72 17.11 -0.15
CA LEU A 12 46.66 16.55 -1.50
C LEU A 12 48.07 16.66 -2.12
N PRO A 13 48.61 15.58 -2.72
CA PRO A 13 49.98 15.58 -3.22
C PRO A 13 50.16 16.66 -4.30
N PRO A 14 51.24 17.45 -4.27
CA PRO A 14 51.47 18.60 -5.17
C PRO A 14 51.86 18.21 -6.62
N GLY A 15 51.33 17.12 -7.17
CA GLY A 15 51.95 16.38 -8.28
C GLY A 15 51.17 16.20 -9.58
N GLY A 16 50.02 16.86 -9.82
CA GLY A 16 49.36 16.68 -11.13
C GLY A 16 48.14 17.55 -11.42
N PHE A 17 47.50 18.05 -10.37
CA PHE A 17 46.53 19.14 -10.41
C PHE A 17 46.61 19.65 -8.98
N ASP A 18 47.26 20.78 -8.72
CA ASP A 18 46.86 21.55 -7.55
C ASP A 18 45.43 21.94 -7.89
N PRO A 19 44.37 21.35 -7.30
CA PRO A 19 43.01 21.76 -7.63
C PRO A 19 42.77 23.24 -7.29
N GLY A 20 43.77 23.87 -6.67
CA GLY A 20 43.78 25.24 -6.25
C GLY A 20 42.61 25.48 -5.33
N TRP A 21 42.21 26.74 -5.28
CA TRP A 21 40.96 27.12 -4.66
C TRP A 21 39.74 26.80 -5.55
N GLY A 22 39.94 26.24 -6.75
CA GLY A 22 38.88 26.04 -7.75
C GLY A 22 37.74 25.15 -7.27
N LEU A 23 38.05 23.94 -6.77
CA LEU A 23 37.02 23.00 -6.30
C LEU A 23 36.25 23.52 -5.06
N PRO A 24 36.91 24.02 -3.99
CA PRO A 24 36.20 24.62 -2.88
C PRO A 24 35.35 25.83 -3.31
N VAL A 25 35.86 26.70 -4.18
CA VAL A 25 35.10 27.85 -4.69
C VAL A 25 33.87 27.39 -5.46
N TRP A 26 33.99 26.38 -6.32
CA TRP A 26 32.85 25.75 -7.00
C TRP A 26 31.80 25.25 -5.99
N ASN A 27 32.23 24.49 -4.98
CA ASN A 27 31.33 23.95 -3.96
C ASN A 27 30.71 25.04 -3.08
N ILE A 28 31.42 26.14 -2.79
CA ILE A 28 30.87 27.31 -2.09
C ILE A 28 29.81 28.00 -2.94
N LEU A 29 30.08 28.26 -4.22
CA LEU A 29 29.10 28.86 -5.13
C LEU A 29 27.85 27.99 -5.23
N LEU A 30 28.05 26.68 -5.32
CA LEU A 30 26.96 25.72 -5.35
C LEU A 30 26.19 25.68 -4.04
N LEU A 31 26.85 25.73 -2.88
CA LEU A 31 26.20 25.82 -1.58
C LEU A 31 25.33 27.08 -1.49
N LEU A 32 25.84 28.23 -1.92
CA LEU A 32 25.08 29.49 -1.94
C LEU A 32 23.86 29.38 -2.86
N TRP A 33 24.02 28.76 -4.03
CA TRP A 33 22.92 28.46 -4.94
C TRP A 33 21.88 27.54 -4.29
N LEU A 34 22.29 26.42 -3.70
CA LEU A 34 21.40 25.45 -3.06
C LEU A 34 20.70 26.04 -1.84
N ALA A 35 21.38 26.87 -1.06
CA ALA A 35 20.79 27.58 0.07
C ALA A 35 19.72 28.58 -0.42
N ALA A 36 19.99 29.35 -1.48
CA ALA A 36 18.99 30.24 -2.08
C ALA A 36 17.80 29.45 -2.64
N ALA A 37 18.08 28.42 -3.46
CA ALA A 37 17.09 27.55 -4.07
C ALA A 37 16.28 26.73 -3.06
N GLY A 38 16.84 26.39 -1.90
CA GLY A 38 16.14 25.68 -0.82
C GLY A 38 15.32 26.61 0.07
N CYS A 39 15.83 27.82 0.37
CA CYS A 39 15.15 28.79 1.21
C CYS A 39 13.96 29.46 0.51
N ILE A 40 14.03 29.72 -0.79
CA ILE A 40 12.94 30.35 -1.56
C ILE A 40 11.64 29.52 -1.45
N PRO A 41 11.62 28.21 -1.77
CA PRO A 41 10.43 27.37 -1.64
C PRO A 41 9.94 27.19 -0.21
N LEU A 42 10.84 27.26 0.80
CA LEU A 42 10.41 27.20 2.20
C LEU A 42 9.60 28.46 2.59
N GLY A 43 9.96 29.63 2.05
CA GLY A 43 9.21 30.87 2.25
C GLY A 43 7.94 30.97 1.42
N THR A 44 7.93 30.38 0.22
CA THR A 44 6.78 30.39 -0.71
C THR A 44 5.93 29.12 -0.65
N ARG A 45 6.17 28.25 0.33
CA ARG A 45 5.56 26.93 0.45
C ARG A 45 4.03 27.02 0.32
N SER A 46 3.51 26.55 -0.81
CA SER A 46 2.06 26.40 -0.97
C SER A 46 1.61 25.36 0.06
N ARG A 47 0.58 25.69 0.84
CA ARG A 47 0.02 24.77 1.83
C ARG A 47 -0.46 23.47 1.16
N HIS A 48 -0.81 23.54 -0.12
CA HIS A 48 -1.47 22.49 -0.90
C HIS A 48 -0.52 21.41 -1.46
N TRP A 49 0.80 21.59 -1.37
CA TRP A 49 1.79 20.65 -1.91
C TRP A 49 2.55 19.90 -0.81
N HIS A 50 1.82 19.38 0.19
CA HIS A 50 2.40 18.54 1.23
C HIS A 50 3.14 17.30 0.70
N ALA A 51 2.76 16.82 -0.49
CA ALA A 51 3.46 15.74 -1.20
C ALA A 51 4.93 16.09 -1.51
N LEU A 52 5.29 17.37 -1.61
CA LEU A 52 6.67 17.84 -1.82
C LEU A 52 7.45 18.02 -0.53
N ASN A 53 6.84 17.80 0.64
CA ASN A 53 7.55 17.92 1.93
C ASN A 53 8.83 17.08 1.98
N PRO A 54 8.84 15.79 1.52
CA PRO A 54 10.06 15.01 1.46
C PRO A 54 11.09 15.65 0.53
N MET A 55 10.67 16.16 -0.62
CA MET A 55 11.54 16.83 -1.58
C MET A 55 12.25 18.02 -0.92
N HIS A 56 11.51 18.94 -0.30
CA HIS A 56 12.07 20.10 0.40
C HIS A 56 13.01 19.71 1.54
N ALA A 57 12.66 18.69 2.32
CA ALA A 57 13.54 18.14 3.35
C ALA A 57 14.83 17.60 2.74
N GLY A 58 14.74 16.88 1.62
CA GLY A 58 15.89 16.39 0.85
C GLY A 58 16.79 17.52 0.36
N MET A 59 16.21 18.59 -0.22
CA MET A 59 16.97 19.77 -0.64
C MET A 59 17.70 20.45 0.53
N PHE A 60 17.04 20.56 1.68
CA PHE A 60 17.63 21.14 2.88
C PHE A 60 18.78 20.29 3.44
N LEU A 61 18.58 18.96 3.54
CA LEU A 61 19.65 18.04 3.94
C LEU A 61 20.83 18.07 2.95
N LEU A 62 20.56 18.22 1.65
CA LEU A 62 21.60 18.35 0.63
C LEU A 62 22.42 19.63 0.81
N ALA A 63 21.78 20.75 1.17
CA ALA A 63 22.47 22.00 1.46
C ALA A 63 23.35 21.87 2.72
N ILE A 64 22.85 21.22 3.78
CA ILE A 64 23.66 20.92 4.98
C ILE A 64 24.84 20.03 4.60
N TRP A 65 24.60 18.99 3.81
CA TRP A 65 25.66 18.10 3.32
C TRP A 65 26.76 18.88 2.59
N PHE A 66 26.40 19.74 1.63
CA PHE A 66 27.38 20.57 0.91
C PHE A 66 28.16 21.49 1.84
N CYS A 67 27.50 22.07 2.85
CA CYS A 67 28.16 22.90 3.85
C CYS A 67 29.24 22.11 4.62
N LEU A 68 28.89 20.91 5.11
CA LEU A 68 29.83 20.04 5.81
C LEU A 68 30.95 19.54 4.88
N HIS A 69 30.64 19.24 3.62
CA HIS A 69 31.60 18.83 2.61
C HIS A 69 32.62 19.93 2.30
N VAL A 70 32.17 21.19 2.16
CA VAL A 70 33.05 22.35 1.99
C VAL A 70 33.94 22.54 3.22
N ILE A 71 33.40 22.38 4.43
CA ILE A 71 34.19 22.46 5.65
C ILE A 71 35.27 21.36 5.66
N ASP A 72 34.91 20.11 5.32
CA ASP A 72 35.84 18.97 5.19
C ASP A 72 36.99 19.30 4.23
N GLN A 73 36.65 19.83 3.06
CA GLN A 73 37.64 20.22 2.04
C GLN A 73 38.57 21.32 2.53
N LEU A 74 38.04 22.36 3.20
CA LEU A 74 38.86 23.46 3.73
C LEU A 74 39.80 22.99 4.85
N ILE A 75 39.37 22.05 5.69
CA ILE A 75 40.21 21.43 6.73
C ILE A 75 41.39 20.69 6.07
N HIS A 76 41.11 19.85 5.07
CA HIS A 76 42.15 19.10 4.35
C HIS A 76 43.09 20.03 3.56
N GLN A 77 42.56 21.07 2.91
CA GLN A 77 43.38 22.06 2.19
C GLN A 77 44.32 22.83 3.10
N ARG A 78 43.89 23.15 4.32
CA ARG A 78 44.72 23.84 5.31
C ARG A 78 45.68 22.92 6.05
N GLN A 79 45.66 21.61 5.77
CA GLN A 79 46.44 20.61 6.50
C GLN A 79 46.23 20.74 8.02
N ALA A 80 45.00 21.06 8.44
CA ALA A 80 44.72 21.35 9.82
C ALA A 80 44.90 20.08 10.68
N THR A 81 45.49 20.24 11.86
CA THR A 81 45.60 19.16 12.83
C THR A 81 44.23 18.89 13.46
N VAL A 82 43.68 17.69 13.27
CA VAL A 82 42.37 17.29 13.78
C VAL A 82 42.48 16.19 14.83
N THR A 83 41.51 16.13 15.75
CA THR A 83 41.42 15.04 16.74
C THR A 83 40.96 13.74 16.07
N TYR A 84 41.38 12.58 16.57
CA TYR A 84 40.96 11.26 16.05
C TYR A 84 39.43 11.09 15.88
N GLY A 85 38.61 11.72 16.73
CA GLY A 85 37.15 11.73 16.59
C GLY A 85 36.62 12.32 15.27
N TYR A 86 37.47 13.00 14.50
CA TYR A 86 37.17 13.49 13.16
C TYR A 86 36.73 12.38 12.19
N ILE A 87 37.07 11.12 12.44
CA ILE A 87 36.61 9.99 11.63
C ILE A 87 35.07 9.84 11.58
N VAL A 88 34.36 10.40 12.56
CA VAL A 88 32.89 10.44 12.57
C VAL A 88 32.34 11.46 11.58
N PHE A 89 33.10 12.51 11.28
CA PHE A 89 32.65 13.62 10.45
C PHE A 89 32.30 13.17 9.01
N PRO A 90 33.13 12.35 8.32
CA PRO A 90 32.75 11.73 7.05
C PRO A 90 31.51 10.83 7.11
N ALA A 91 31.30 10.13 8.23
CA ALA A 91 30.10 9.33 8.42
C ALA A 91 28.86 10.20 8.43
N VAL A 92 28.88 11.28 9.22
CA VAL A 92 27.74 12.19 9.40
C VAL A 92 27.30 12.80 8.08
N TYR A 93 28.24 13.35 7.30
CA TYR A 93 27.84 13.94 6.02
C TYR A 93 27.40 12.85 5.02
N ASN A 94 28.00 11.64 5.02
CA ASN A 94 27.50 10.56 4.15
C ASN A 94 26.07 10.14 4.51
N ILE A 95 25.70 10.13 5.79
CA ILE A 95 24.31 9.89 6.22
C ILE A 95 23.39 10.98 5.68
N LEU A 96 23.76 12.25 5.83
CA LEU A 96 22.97 13.37 5.32
C LEU A 96 22.81 13.29 3.80
N ARG A 97 23.88 12.90 3.09
CA ARG A 97 23.84 12.63 1.66
C ARG A 97 22.82 11.54 1.35
N THR A 98 22.95 10.33 1.90
CA THR A 98 22.02 9.22 1.63
C THR A 98 20.57 9.60 1.93
N LEU A 99 20.30 10.23 3.08
CA LEU A 99 18.96 10.68 3.43
C LEU A 99 18.42 11.74 2.47
N SER A 100 19.26 12.67 2.02
CA SER A 100 18.88 13.67 1.03
C SER A 100 18.47 13.04 -0.30
N GLU A 101 19.19 12.00 -0.75
CA GLU A 101 18.90 11.30 -2.00
C GLU A 101 17.57 10.53 -1.92
N LEU A 102 17.33 9.82 -0.82
CA LEU A 102 16.08 9.10 -0.59
C LEU A 102 14.88 10.03 -0.53
N LEU A 103 15.03 11.18 0.13
CA LEU A 103 13.98 12.18 0.25
C LEU A 103 13.71 12.91 -1.06
N LEU A 104 14.75 13.22 -1.85
CA LEU A 104 14.60 13.77 -3.19
C LEU A 104 13.93 12.78 -4.12
N PHE A 105 14.32 11.50 -4.09
CA PHE A 105 13.68 10.44 -4.88
C PHE A 105 12.19 10.30 -4.53
N ALA A 106 11.88 10.17 -3.23
CA ALA A 106 10.51 10.02 -2.76
C ALA A 106 9.66 11.26 -3.09
N GLY A 107 10.19 12.46 -2.83
CA GLY A 107 9.51 13.72 -3.11
C GLY A 107 9.28 13.97 -4.60
N LEU A 108 10.24 13.61 -5.45
CA LEU A 108 10.10 13.68 -6.89
C LEU A 108 9.05 12.69 -7.40
N GLY A 109 9.07 11.44 -6.89
CA GLY A 109 8.07 10.43 -7.21
C GLY A 109 6.66 10.86 -6.80
N LEU A 110 6.49 11.40 -5.59
CA LEU A 110 5.21 11.94 -5.12
C LEU A 110 4.76 13.19 -5.91
N GLY A 111 5.69 14.02 -6.35
CA GLY A 111 5.40 15.19 -7.19
C GLY A 111 4.94 14.81 -8.60
N LEU A 112 5.66 13.89 -9.25
CA LEU A 112 5.25 13.32 -10.54
C LEU A 112 3.89 12.63 -10.43
N LEU A 113 3.71 11.82 -9.38
CA LEU A 113 2.45 11.16 -9.06
C LEU A 113 1.28 12.16 -8.97
N ARG A 114 1.48 13.25 -8.22
CA ARG A 114 0.49 14.32 -8.08
C ARG A 114 0.14 14.97 -9.41
N CYS A 115 1.10 15.10 -10.32
CA CYS A 115 0.89 15.67 -11.65
C CYS A 115 0.11 14.74 -12.60
N HIS A 116 0.17 13.42 -12.39
CA HIS A 116 -0.53 12.43 -13.23
C HIS A 116 -1.94 12.14 -12.72
N THR A 117 -2.10 11.98 -11.41
CA THR A 117 -3.40 11.71 -10.80
C THR A 117 -3.68 12.73 -9.70
N PRO A 118 -4.54 13.72 -9.98
CA PRO A 118 -5.00 14.63 -8.94
C PRO A 118 -5.83 13.91 -7.87
N ASP A 119 -6.33 12.69 -8.11
CA ASP A 119 -6.95 11.86 -7.07
C ASP A 119 -6.04 10.67 -6.71
N VAL A 120 -5.10 10.92 -5.80
CA VAL A 120 -4.10 9.94 -5.32
C VAL A 120 -4.77 8.69 -4.70
N ALA A 121 -6.02 8.81 -4.26
CA ALA A 121 -6.77 7.71 -3.63
C ALA A 121 -7.22 6.62 -4.61
N ALA A 122 -7.21 6.87 -5.92
CA ALA A 122 -7.92 6.03 -6.90
C ALA A 122 -7.03 5.26 -7.88
N ALA A 123 -5.70 5.41 -7.86
CA ALA A 123 -4.88 4.75 -8.88
C ALA A 123 -4.15 3.49 -8.38
N ASP A 124 -4.64 2.38 -8.91
CA ASP A 124 -4.10 1.04 -8.76
C ASP A 124 -2.69 0.89 -9.39
N GLY A 125 -2.23 1.87 -10.18
CA GLY A 125 -0.92 1.88 -10.83
C GLY A 125 0.27 2.31 -9.96
N PHE A 126 0.07 2.62 -8.68
CA PHE A 126 1.11 3.23 -7.82
C PHE A 126 1.94 2.26 -6.99
N GLY A 127 1.59 0.98 -7.01
CA GLY A 127 2.38 -0.08 -6.37
C GLY A 127 3.88 0.01 -6.70
N PRO A 128 4.30 0.17 -7.97
CA PRO A 128 5.71 0.18 -8.34
C PRO A 128 6.52 1.35 -7.75
N VAL A 129 6.02 2.58 -7.78
CA VAL A 129 6.76 3.77 -7.26
C VAL A 129 6.87 3.72 -5.74
N VAL A 130 5.79 3.34 -5.06
CA VAL A 130 5.79 3.18 -3.61
C VAL A 130 6.73 2.03 -3.21
N ALA A 131 6.64 0.88 -3.88
CA ALA A 131 7.53 -0.25 -3.63
C ALA A 131 9.00 0.10 -3.87
N ALA A 132 9.32 0.76 -4.99
CA ALA A 132 10.68 1.21 -5.28
C ALA A 132 11.20 2.18 -4.21
N THR A 133 10.35 3.11 -3.76
CA THR A 133 10.69 4.05 -2.68
C THR A 133 10.98 3.30 -1.38
N VAL A 134 10.13 2.34 -0.98
CA VAL A 134 10.33 1.53 0.23
C VAL A 134 11.61 0.69 0.14
N VAL A 135 11.87 0.04 -0.99
CA VAL A 135 13.09 -0.74 -1.22
C VAL A 135 14.33 0.16 -1.08
N LEU A 136 14.33 1.33 -1.72
CA LEU A 136 15.45 2.28 -1.60
C LEU A 136 15.65 2.78 -0.18
N TRP A 137 14.57 3.03 0.58
CA TRP A 137 14.67 3.38 2.00
C TRP A 137 15.32 2.28 2.82
N VAL A 138 14.91 1.02 2.65
CA VAL A 138 15.51 -0.12 3.36
C VAL A 138 17.00 -0.23 3.03
N LEU A 139 17.36 -0.16 1.75
CA LEU A 139 18.76 -0.25 1.31
C LEU A 139 19.59 0.95 1.81
N GLY A 140 19.04 2.16 1.78
CA GLY A 140 19.73 3.35 2.27
C GLY A 140 19.88 3.38 3.80
N MET A 141 18.93 2.84 4.55
CA MET A 141 19.09 2.66 6.01
C MET A 141 20.14 1.58 6.33
N TYR A 142 20.22 0.52 5.54
CA TYR A 142 21.29 -0.47 5.65
C TYR A 142 22.66 0.15 5.35
N GLN A 143 22.74 0.99 4.30
CA GLN A 143 23.94 1.79 3.98
C GLN A 143 24.39 2.68 5.13
N VAL A 144 23.44 3.38 5.78
CA VAL A 144 23.71 4.18 6.97
C VAL A 144 24.26 3.30 8.11
N GLY A 145 23.67 2.12 8.32
CA GLY A 145 24.15 1.15 9.30
C GLY A 145 25.59 0.70 9.05
N LEU A 146 25.95 0.40 7.80
CA LEU A 146 27.32 0.03 7.42
C LEU A 146 28.32 1.17 7.64
N ASN A 147 27.95 2.41 7.27
CA ASN A 147 28.77 3.59 7.51
C ASN A 147 29.05 3.81 9.00
N LEU A 148 28.01 3.71 9.83
CA LEU A 148 28.15 3.83 11.29
C LEU A 148 28.97 2.67 11.87
N SER A 149 28.75 1.44 11.41
CA SER A 149 29.48 0.25 11.87
C SER A 149 30.98 0.40 11.59
N LEU A 150 31.36 0.86 10.40
CA LEU A 150 32.76 1.10 10.07
C LEU A 150 33.37 2.19 10.99
N CYS A 151 32.68 3.29 11.20
CA CYS A 151 33.16 4.36 12.08
C CYS A 151 33.30 3.91 13.53
N PHE A 152 32.37 3.12 14.06
CA PHE A 152 32.48 2.57 15.41
C PHE A 152 33.57 1.51 15.52
N ALA A 153 33.79 0.69 14.47
CA ALA A 153 34.88 -0.27 14.46
C ALA A 153 36.25 0.42 14.57
N TRP A 154 36.44 1.53 13.84
CA TRP A 154 37.63 2.38 13.96
C TRP A 154 37.76 3.01 15.35
N LEU A 155 36.70 3.63 15.87
CA LEU A 155 36.71 4.27 17.20
C LEU A 155 36.95 3.28 18.35
N GLY A 156 36.43 2.07 18.22
CA GLY A 156 36.56 1.00 19.21
C GLY A 156 37.90 0.28 19.19
N PHE A 157 38.82 0.66 18.29
CA PHE A 157 40.09 -0.04 18.05
C PHE A 157 39.87 -1.54 17.81
N SER A 158 38.89 -1.88 16.97
CA SER A 158 38.61 -3.27 16.59
C SER A 158 39.80 -3.87 15.83
N ASP A 159 39.86 -5.20 15.76
CA ASP A 159 40.87 -5.90 14.98
C ASP A 159 40.84 -5.46 13.51
N VAL A 160 42.02 -5.33 12.89
CA VAL A 160 42.18 -4.86 11.51
C VAL A 160 41.40 -5.74 10.54
N GLY A 161 41.35 -7.06 10.76
CA GLY A 161 40.58 -7.98 9.93
C GLY A 161 39.07 -7.73 9.98
N THR A 162 38.55 -7.26 11.13
CA THR A 162 37.14 -6.87 11.26
C THR A 162 36.86 -5.57 10.50
N ILE A 163 37.77 -4.59 10.61
CA ILE A 163 37.68 -3.33 9.88
C ILE A 163 37.69 -3.59 8.37
N ASP A 164 38.61 -4.43 7.89
CA ASP A 164 38.73 -4.80 6.49
C ASP A 164 37.50 -5.54 5.96
N ALA A 165 36.95 -6.48 6.75
CA ALA A 165 35.72 -7.19 6.39
C ALA A 165 34.51 -6.25 6.26
N ILE A 166 34.34 -5.31 7.20
CA ILE A 166 33.27 -4.30 7.15
C ILE A 166 33.49 -3.35 5.97
N ALA A 167 34.74 -2.91 5.73
CA ALA A 167 35.07 -2.03 4.62
C ALA A 167 34.80 -2.69 3.26
N ALA A 168 35.13 -3.97 3.10
CA ALA A 168 34.84 -4.74 1.89
C ALA A 168 33.33 -4.91 1.66
N ALA A 169 32.58 -5.28 2.72
CA ALA A 169 31.12 -5.40 2.66
C ALA A 169 30.46 -4.05 2.28
N ARG A 170 30.97 -2.95 2.85
CA ARG A 170 30.55 -1.59 2.51
C ARG A 170 30.84 -1.25 1.05
N SER A 171 32.06 -1.45 0.56
CA SER A 171 32.41 -1.16 -0.85
C SER A 171 31.49 -1.88 -1.83
N GLY A 172 31.28 -3.19 -1.61
CA GLY A 172 30.38 -3.97 -2.46
C GLY A 172 28.92 -3.49 -2.37
N PHE A 173 28.47 -3.09 -1.18
CA PHE A 173 27.12 -2.57 -1.00
C PHE A 173 26.95 -1.16 -1.58
N ASP A 174 27.96 -0.28 -1.51
CA ASP A 174 27.93 1.05 -2.13
C ASP A 174 27.66 0.94 -3.63
N VAL A 175 28.32 0.01 -4.31
CA VAL A 175 28.11 -0.27 -5.74
C VAL A 175 26.67 -0.77 -5.97
N ALA A 176 26.22 -1.75 -5.19
CA ALA A 176 24.89 -2.32 -5.34
C ALA A 176 23.78 -1.27 -5.10
N TYR A 177 23.90 -0.47 -4.03
CA TYR A 177 23.00 0.62 -3.72
C TYR A 177 22.98 1.66 -4.85
N ALA A 178 24.14 2.09 -5.33
CA ALA A 178 24.21 3.06 -6.44
C ALA A 178 23.53 2.53 -7.70
N VAL A 179 23.71 1.24 -8.03
CA VAL A 179 23.05 0.60 -9.18
C VAL A 179 21.54 0.53 -8.99
N VAL A 180 21.06 0.08 -7.83
CA VAL A 180 19.61 0.00 -7.56
C VAL A 180 18.98 1.39 -7.56
N TYR A 181 19.64 2.39 -6.97
CA TYR A 181 19.20 3.78 -7.02
C TYR A 181 19.13 4.29 -8.47
N PHE A 182 20.19 4.06 -9.25
CA PHE A 182 20.24 4.41 -10.68
C PHE A 182 19.11 3.76 -11.48
N LEU A 183 18.79 2.49 -11.23
CA LEU A 183 17.67 1.80 -11.89
C LEU A 183 16.30 2.28 -11.38
N GLY A 184 16.23 2.73 -10.13
CA GLY A 184 15.02 3.32 -9.57
C GLY A 184 14.61 4.63 -10.23
N VAL A 185 15.56 5.50 -10.60
CA VAL A 185 15.21 6.82 -11.17
C VAL A 185 14.43 6.72 -12.50
N PRO A 186 14.81 5.87 -13.47
CA PRO A 186 14.01 5.62 -14.67
C PRO A 186 12.62 5.09 -14.37
N THR A 187 12.40 4.32 -13.30
CA THR A 187 11.04 3.87 -12.95
C THR A 187 10.13 5.03 -12.59
N LEU A 188 10.66 6.09 -11.96
CA LEU A 188 9.91 7.34 -11.73
C LEU A 188 9.55 8.01 -13.05
N ALA A 189 10.51 8.11 -13.97
CA ALA A 189 10.30 8.73 -15.27
C ALA A 189 9.33 7.93 -16.14
N PHE A 190 9.40 6.59 -16.12
CA PHE A 190 8.54 5.72 -16.91
C PHE A 190 7.09 5.76 -16.42
N VAL A 191 6.87 5.68 -15.10
CA VAL A 191 5.52 5.80 -14.51
C VAL A 191 4.93 7.19 -14.76
N ALA A 192 5.77 8.23 -14.87
CA ALA A 192 5.35 9.57 -15.26
C ALA A 192 5.28 9.80 -16.78
N SER A 193 5.80 8.89 -17.60
CA SER A 193 5.71 8.99 -19.07
C SER A 193 4.45 8.34 -19.60
N ASP A 194 3.78 7.52 -18.79
CA ASP A 194 2.46 7.00 -19.12
C ASP A 194 1.52 8.20 -19.19
N GLU A 195 1.29 8.65 -20.43
CA GLU A 195 0.35 9.73 -20.72
C GLU A 195 -0.95 9.32 -20.04
N PRO A 196 -1.49 10.12 -19.10
CA PRO A 196 -2.91 10.01 -18.89
C PRO A 196 -3.46 10.28 -20.29
N THR A 197 -4.20 9.31 -20.83
CA THR A 197 -5.08 9.52 -21.96
C THR A 197 -5.97 10.67 -21.56
N VAL A 198 -5.49 11.89 -21.78
CA VAL A 198 -6.22 13.12 -21.54
C VAL A 198 -7.44 12.89 -22.40
N PRO A 199 -8.62 12.65 -21.81
CA PRO A 199 -9.81 12.46 -22.61
C PRO A 199 -9.93 13.77 -23.39
N THR A 200 -9.68 13.61 -24.69
CA THR A 200 -9.59 14.58 -25.76
C THR A 200 -9.84 16.02 -25.28
N LEU A 201 -8.76 16.77 -25.06
CA LEU A 201 -8.73 18.19 -24.70
C LEU A 201 -9.48 19.08 -25.74
N GLU A 202 -9.98 18.49 -26.84
CA GLU A 202 -10.87 19.09 -27.83
C GLU A 202 -12.27 19.50 -27.29
N LEU A 203 -12.69 19.03 -26.12
CA LEU A 203 -14.00 19.39 -25.53
C LEU A 203 -13.92 20.22 -24.24
N ALA A 204 -12.73 20.54 -23.74
CA ALA A 204 -12.60 21.34 -22.54
C ALA A 204 -12.92 22.83 -22.84
N PRO A 205 -13.81 23.49 -22.07
CA PRO A 205 -14.18 24.88 -22.30
C PRO A 205 -12.95 25.80 -22.26
N SER A 206 -12.98 26.89 -23.04
CA SER A 206 -11.87 27.85 -23.23
C SER A 206 -11.18 28.34 -21.94
N ASP A 207 -11.85 28.23 -20.79
CA ASP A 207 -11.36 28.70 -19.49
C ASP A 207 -10.31 27.75 -18.86
N SER A 208 -10.15 26.50 -19.33
CA SER A 208 -9.18 25.54 -18.76
C SER A 208 -7.78 25.57 -19.40
N ALA A 209 -7.60 26.32 -20.49
CA ALA A 209 -6.32 26.46 -21.19
C ALA A 209 -5.13 26.93 -20.31
N PRO A 210 -5.27 27.93 -19.41
CA PRO A 210 -4.15 28.36 -18.57
C PRO A 210 -3.73 27.30 -17.54
N LEU A 211 -4.68 26.52 -17.01
CA LEU A 211 -4.39 25.43 -16.07
C LEU A 211 -3.63 24.29 -16.75
N ALA A 212 -4.07 23.89 -17.94
CA ALA A 212 -3.39 22.86 -18.72
C ALA A 212 -1.93 23.25 -19.02
N ARG A 213 -1.68 24.53 -19.34
CA ARG A 213 -0.34 25.06 -19.55
C ARG A 213 0.50 25.05 -18.28
N LYS A 214 -0.04 25.55 -17.16
CA LYS A 214 0.66 25.51 -15.86
C LYS A 214 1.03 24.07 -15.47
N LEU A 215 0.11 23.12 -15.64
CA LEU A 215 0.37 21.70 -15.36
C LEU A 215 1.45 21.11 -16.29
N ALA A 216 1.44 21.48 -17.58
CA ALA A 216 2.46 21.05 -18.52
C ALA A 216 3.86 21.59 -18.14
N ASP A 217 3.96 22.85 -17.71
CA ASP A 217 5.21 23.46 -17.26
C ASP A 217 5.74 22.78 -16.00
N VAL A 218 4.86 22.48 -15.03
CA VAL A 218 5.21 21.72 -13.82
C VAL A 218 5.68 20.31 -14.20
N LYS A 219 4.93 19.59 -15.06
CA LYS A 219 5.34 18.26 -15.54
C LYS A 219 6.71 18.29 -16.20
N PHE A 220 6.95 19.25 -17.09
CA PHE A 220 8.24 19.42 -17.76
C PHE A 220 9.37 19.61 -16.74
N ALA A 221 9.15 20.46 -15.73
CA ALA A 221 10.11 20.70 -14.67
C ALA A 221 10.40 19.42 -13.86
N PHE A 222 9.40 18.68 -13.41
CA PHE A 222 9.63 17.43 -12.67
C PHE A 222 10.33 16.36 -13.52
N HIS A 223 10.04 16.26 -14.82
CA HIS A 223 10.77 15.38 -15.74
C HIS A 223 12.23 15.83 -15.92
N GLY A 224 12.48 17.12 -16.07
CA GLY A 224 13.83 17.68 -16.13
C GLY A 224 14.63 17.35 -14.86
N ALA A 225 14.00 17.47 -13.69
CA ALA A 225 14.60 17.08 -12.42
C ALA A 225 14.90 15.57 -12.35
N ALA A 226 14.00 14.72 -12.85
CA ALA A 226 14.23 13.27 -12.95
C ALA A 226 15.42 12.93 -13.86
N VAL A 227 15.54 13.58 -15.01
CA VAL A 227 16.70 13.40 -15.92
C VAL A 227 17.99 13.84 -15.26
N ALA A 228 18.00 14.98 -14.56
CA ALA A 228 19.16 15.43 -13.81
C ALA A 228 19.55 14.43 -12.70
N LEU A 229 18.58 13.88 -11.97
CA LEU A 229 18.79 12.86 -10.94
C LEU A 229 19.30 11.53 -11.54
N PHE A 230 18.84 11.17 -12.74
CA PHE A 230 19.31 10.01 -13.50
C PHE A 230 20.77 10.17 -13.90
N LEU A 231 21.14 11.31 -14.49
CA LEU A 231 22.53 11.59 -14.86
C LEU A 231 23.46 11.64 -13.65
N ARG A 232 22.97 12.21 -12.54
CA ARG A 232 23.69 12.21 -11.25
C ARG A 232 23.96 10.79 -10.75
N SER A 233 22.94 9.93 -10.73
CA SER A 233 23.05 8.54 -10.26
C SER A 233 23.90 7.67 -11.20
N PHE A 234 23.84 7.91 -12.50
CA PHE A 234 24.74 7.29 -13.47
C PHE A 234 26.21 7.61 -13.17
N CYS A 235 26.53 8.90 -12.98
CA CYS A 235 27.88 9.32 -12.62
C CYS A 235 28.34 8.63 -11.31
N GLU A 236 27.44 8.52 -10.33
CA GLU A 236 27.76 7.86 -9.06
C GLU A 236 28.08 6.37 -9.25
N VAL A 237 27.31 5.62 -10.05
CA VAL A 237 27.62 4.22 -10.38
C VAL A 237 29.00 4.07 -11.00
N VAL A 238 29.34 4.93 -11.96
CA VAL A 238 30.66 4.92 -12.63
C VAL A 238 31.78 5.19 -11.63
N ILE A 239 31.58 6.15 -10.74
CA ILE A 239 32.59 6.58 -9.76
C ILE A 239 32.80 5.52 -8.69
N VAL A 240 31.72 5.02 -8.07
CA VAL A 240 31.81 3.98 -7.04
C VAL A 240 32.36 2.69 -7.66
N GLY A 241 31.96 2.34 -8.89
CA GLY A 241 32.52 1.20 -9.61
C GLY A 241 34.02 1.32 -9.92
N ARG A 242 34.53 2.55 -10.16
CA ARG A 242 35.98 2.80 -10.29
C ARG A 242 36.70 2.67 -8.95
N LEU A 243 36.13 3.21 -7.88
CA LEU A 243 36.68 3.12 -6.53
C LEU A 243 36.81 1.67 -6.05
N ASP A 244 35.88 0.80 -6.45
CA ASP A 244 35.87 -0.62 -6.08
C ASP A 244 36.92 -1.47 -6.83
N ARG A 245 37.09 -1.28 -8.15
CA ARG A 245 37.89 -2.19 -8.99
C ARG A 245 39.39 -1.87 -9.05
N ALA A 246 39.77 -0.60 -9.11
CA ALA A 246 41.16 -0.18 -9.25
C ALA A 246 41.29 1.31 -8.89
N PRO A 247 41.67 1.65 -7.64
CA PRO A 247 41.83 3.04 -7.21
C PRO A 247 43.09 3.67 -7.82
N THR A 248 43.11 3.85 -9.14
CA THR A 248 44.07 4.72 -9.83
C THR A 248 43.53 6.15 -9.78
N ASP A 249 44.38 7.10 -9.39
CA ASP A 249 44.03 8.52 -9.34
C ASP A 249 42.78 8.83 -8.50
N LEU A 250 42.80 8.39 -7.22
CA LEU A 250 41.72 8.69 -6.26
C LEU A 250 41.33 10.17 -6.25
N GLN A 251 42.32 11.06 -6.30
CA GLN A 251 42.09 12.51 -6.29
C GLN A 251 41.27 12.98 -7.49
N THR A 252 41.60 12.56 -8.71
CA THR A 252 40.85 12.98 -9.91
C THR A 252 39.44 12.40 -9.89
N THR A 253 39.29 11.18 -9.36
CA THR A 253 37.99 10.52 -9.18
C THR A 253 37.10 11.27 -8.18
N TYR A 254 37.65 11.71 -7.04
CA TYR A 254 36.90 12.53 -6.06
C TYR A 254 36.54 13.92 -6.61
N VAL A 255 37.47 14.57 -7.32
CA VAL A 255 37.20 15.87 -7.97
C VAL A 255 36.06 15.72 -9.00
N ALA A 256 36.12 14.68 -9.84
CA ALA A 256 35.07 14.40 -10.81
C ALA A 256 33.73 14.11 -10.13
N ARG A 257 33.74 13.37 -9.00
CA ARG A 257 32.54 13.14 -8.19
C ARG A 257 31.91 14.43 -7.72
N ASP A 258 32.70 15.31 -7.12
CA ASP A 258 32.18 16.56 -6.56
C ASP A 258 31.62 17.49 -7.65
N VAL A 259 32.32 17.59 -8.79
CA VAL A 259 31.87 18.40 -9.93
C VAL A 259 30.59 17.83 -10.54
N CYS A 260 30.56 16.53 -10.87
CA CYS A 260 29.38 15.90 -11.47
C CYS A 260 28.20 15.91 -10.50
N TYR A 261 28.43 15.54 -9.24
CA TYR A 261 27.39 15.56 -8.21
C TYR A 261 26.82 16.95 -8.04
N GLY A 262 27.68 17.97 -8.00
CA GLY A 262 27.26 19.35 -7.86
C GLY A 262 26.52 19.91 -9.06
N LEU A 263 27.00 19.65 -10.28
CA LEU A 263 26.38 20.10 -11.52
C LEU A 263 24.98 19.50 -11.70
N TRP A 264 24.83 18.19 -11.51
CA TRP A 264 23.54 17.54 -11.72
C TRP A 264 22.56 17.83 -10.58
N SER A 265 23.05 18.02 -9.35
CA SER A 265 22.22 18.49 -8.24
C SER A 265 21.74 19.93 -8.45
N SER A 266 22.60 20.82 -8.96
CA SER A 266 22.19 22.21 -9.24
C SER A 266 21.12 22.27 -10.33
N LEU A 267 21.30 21.51 -11.42
CA LEU A 267 20.33 21.42 -12.50
C LEU A 267 18.99 20.84 -12.00
N CYS A 268 19.04 19.80 -11.17
CA CYS A 268 17.84 19.25 -10.52
C CYS A 268 17.12 20.33 -9.71
N MET A 269 17.84 21.12 -8.90
CA MET A 269 17.22 22.22 -8.14
C MET A 269 16.66 23.32 -9.03
N VAL A 270 17.31 23.68 -10.14
CA VAL A 270 16.76 24.66 -11.10
C VAL A 270 15.38 24.21 -11.56
N PHE A 271 15.27 22.95 -11.99
CA PHE A 271 14.00 22.39 -12.41
C PHE A 271 12.98 22.36 -11.28
N LEU A 272 13.35 21.92 -10.07
CA LEU A 272 12.42 21.88 -8.95
C LEU A 272 11.94 23.28 -8.51
N VAL A 273 12.80 24.29 -8.57
CA VAL A 273 12.42 25.68 -8.25
C VAL A 273 11.49 26.25 -9.33
N VAL A 274 11.79 26.01 -10.61
CA VAL A 274 10.95 26.46 -11.74
C VAL A 274 9.59 25.74 -11.75
N GLY A 275 9.58 24.45 -11.40
CA GLY A 275 8.38 23.63 -11.33
C GLY A 275 7.57 23.80 -10.05
N SER A 276 8.12 24.46 -9.03
CA SER A 276 7.38 24.75 -7.81
C SER A 276 6.33 25.81 -8.12
N PRO A 277 5.02 25.55 -7.90
CA PRO A 277 4.00 26.57 -8.07
C PRO A 277 4.31 27.72 -7.12
N GLY A 278 4.77 28.84 -7.67
CA GLY A 278 5.03 30.03 -6.90
C GLY A 278 3.73 30.55 -6.31
N ARG A 279 3.82 31.18 -5.13
CA ARG A 279 2.74 31.98 -4.58
C ARG A 279 2.44 33.08 -5.60
N SER A 280 1.32 32.97 -6.30
CA SER A 280 0.91 33.96 -7.28
C SER A 280 0.54 35.24 -6.53
N ASP A 281 1.47 36.19 -6.44
CA ASP A 281 1.25 37.49 -5.77
C ASP A 281 0.27 38.39 -6.55
N SER A 282 -0.20 37.97 -7.73
CA SER A 282 -1.34 38.61 -8.37
C SER A 282 -2.61 38.19 -7.63
N GLY A 283 -3.04 39.01 -6.67
CA GLY A 283 -4.18 38.83 -5.75
C GLY A 283 -5.57 38.69 -6.39
N GLY A 284 -5.68 38.01 -7.52
CA GLY A 284 -6.91 37.58 -8.18
C GLY A 284 -6.83 36.18 -8.81
N ASP A 285 -5.66 35.53 -8.82
CA ASP A 285 -5.58 34.10 -9.19
C ASP A 285 -6.07 33.30 -7.99
N VAL A 286 -7.36 32.94 -8.00
CA VAL A 286 -7.91 31.90 -7.12
C VAL A 286 -6.98 30.70 -7.22
N ASP A 287 -6.50 30.20 -6.09
CA ASP A 287 -5.59 29.06 -6.05
C ASP A 287 -6.37 27.86 -6.61
N LEU A 288 -6.21 27.58 -7.92
CA LEU A 288 -7.01 26.56 -8.62
C LEU A 288 -6.93 25.18 -7.94
N TRP A 289 -5.85 24.95 -7.21
CA TRP A 289 -5.64 23.75 -6.41
C TRP A 289 -6.53 23.69 -5.17
N ASP A 290 -6.86 24.84 -4.56
CA ASP A 290 -7.84 24.93 -3.47
C ASP A 290 -9.24 24.58 -3.96
N GLU A 291 -9.63 25.04 -5.15
CA GLU A 291 -10.94 24.71 -5.71
C GLU A 291 -11.04 23.21 -6.01
N ASP A 292 -10.01 22.59 -6.57
CA ASP A 292 -9.97 21.14 -6.81
C ASP A 292 -9.92 20.33 -5.51
N GLU A 293 -9.18 20.78 -4.50
CA GLU A 293 -9.12 20.11 -3.19
C GLU A 293 -10.44 20.25 -2.45
N GLN A 294 -11.08 21.43 -2.48
CA GLN A 294 -12.38 21.67 -1.89
C GLN A 294 -13.49 20.92 -2.63
N ALA A 295 -13.43 20.85 -3.97
CA ALA A 295 -14.33 20.04 -4.77
C ALA A 295 -14.14 18.54 -4.48
N GLY A 296 -12.89 18.08 -4.38
CA GLY A 296 -12.55 16.71 -4.01
C GLY A 296 -13.00 16.35 -2.60
N ALA A 297 -12.78 17.22 -1.62
CA ALA A 297 -13.25 17.07 -0.25
C ALA A 297 -14.79 17.02 -0.20
N SER A 298 -15.46 17.91 -0.93
CA SER A 298 -16.91 17.94 -1.04
C SER A 298 -17.47 16.67 -1.71
N ARG A 299 -16.81 16.16 -2.76
CA ARG A 299 -17.16 14.88 -3.39
C ARG A 299 -17.00 13.71 -2.42
N ARG A 300 -15.87 13.63 -1.70
CA ARG A 300 -15.63 12.59 -0.69
C ARG A 300 -16.63 12.68 0.48
N GLU A 301 -17.00 13.88 0.90
CA GLU A 301 -18.02 14.06 1.93
C GLU A 301 -19.41 13.65 1.43
N ALA A 302 -19.76 14.02 0.19
CA ALA A 302 -21.00 13.60 -0.45
C ALA A 302 -21.06 12.07 -0.63
N GLU A 303 -19.95 11.45 -1.03
CA GLU A 303 -19.82 10.00 -1.14
C GLU A 303 -19.95 9.32 0.23
N ARG A 304 -19.27 9.83 1.26
CA ARG A 304 -19.43 9.34 2.65
C ARG A 304 -20.86 9.44 3.13
N LYS A 305 -21.56 10.56 2.84
CA LYS A 305 -22.98 10.74 3.17
C LYS A 305 -23.86 9.76 2.39
N ARG A 306 -23.57 9.53 1.10
CA ARG A 306 -24.28 8.55 0.27
C ARG A 306 -24.08 7.12 0.80
N VAL A 307 -22.85 6.73 1.13
CA VAL A 307 -22.55 5.41 1.72
C VAL A 307 -23.23 5.28 3.08
N ALA A 308 -23.16 6.29 3.94
CA ALA A 308 -23.84 6.26 5.24
C ALA A 308 -25.36 6.15 5.12
N ALA A 309 -25.97 6.90 4.20
CA ALA A 309 -27.41 6.82 3.92
C ALA A 309 -27.80 5.44 3.35
N THR A 310 -26.94 4.85 2.51
CA THR A 310 -27.14 3.50 1.98
C THR A 310 -27.08 2.47 3.11
N CYS A 311 -26.06 2.52 3.98
CA CYS A 311 -25.98 1.65 5.14
C CYS A 311 -27.19 1.80 6.08
N GLN A 312 -27.66 3.03 6.32
CA GLN A 312 -28.84 3.26 7.15
C GLN A 312 -30.13 2.69 6.51
N ALA A 313 -30.29 2.85 5.19
CA ALA A 313 -31.42 2.28 4.46
C ALA A 313 -31.38 0.75 4.47
N VAL A 314 -30.18 0.16 4.34
CA VAL A 314 -29.94 -1.28 4.49
C VAL A 314 -30.37 -1.77 5.88
N GLU A 315 -29.88 -1.12 6.95
CA GLU A 315 -30.19 -1.50 8.32
C GLU A 315 -31.70 -1.44 8.60
N ALA A 316 -32.37 -0.40 8.10
CA ALA A 316 -33.81 -0.26 8.22
C ALA A 316 -34.58 -1.34 7.44
N ALA A 317 -34.15 -1.66 6.21
CA ALA A 317 -34.76 -2.70 5.39
C ALA A 317 -34.59 -4.10 6.00
N LEU A 318 -33.42 -4.39 6.56
CA LEU A 318 -33.15 -5.64 7.25
C LEU A 318 -33.98 -5.75 8.53
N ALA A 319 -34.05 -4.68 9.33
CA ALA A 319 -34.86 -4.66 10.55
C ALA A 319 -36.35 -4.88 10.25
N ALA A 320 -36.89 -4.24 9.22
CA ALA A 320 -38.26 -4.46 8.75
C ALA A 320 -38.45 -5.92 8.31
N TRP A 321 -37.53 -6.45 7.51
CA TRP A 321 -37.61 -7.85 7.07
C TRP A 321 -37.54 -8.85 8.23
N VAL A 322 -36.75 -8.59 9.27
CA VAL A 322 -36.71 -9.45 10.47
C VAL A 322 -38.04 -9.44 11.22
N VAL A 323 -38.77 -8.33 11.23
CA VAL A 323 -40.12 -8.27 11.79
C VAL A 323 -41.10 -9.10 10.95
N ASP A 324 -41.12 -8.88 9.63
CA ASP A 324 -41.95 -9.65 8.70
C ASP A 324 -41.67 -11.16 8.81
N LEU A 325 -40.39 -11.53 8.94
CA LEU A 325 -39.94 -12.91 9.11
C LEU A 325 -40.49 -13.53 10.41
N ARG A 326 -40.48 -12.77 11.51
CA ARG A 326 -41.02 -13.23 12.80
C ARG A 326 -42.53 -13.41 12.75
N GLU A 327 -43.25 -12.50 12.09
CA GLU A 327 -44.69 -12.60 11.91
C GLU A 327 -45.07 -13.80 11.04
N ALA A 328 -44.38 -13.98 9.90
CA ALA A 328 -44.57 -15.14 9.02
C ALA A 328 -44.25 -16.46 9.73
N LEU A 329 -43.17 -16.49 10.51
CA LEU A 329 -42.80 -17.66 11.33
C LEU A 329 -43.89 -17.95 12.38
N ALA A 330 -44.38 -16.93 13.09
CA ALA A 330 -45.43 -17.08 14.09
C ALA A 330 -46.75 -17.56 13.48
N GLU A 331 -47.16 -16.99 12.34
CA GLU A 331 -48.38 -17.41 11.63
C GLU A 331 -48.29 -18.86 11.15
N LYS A 332 -47.14 -19.25 10.56
CA LYS A 332 -46.92 -20.65 10.15
C LYS A 332 -46.92 -21.59 11.35
N LEU A 333 -46.29 -21.20 12.47
CA LEU A 333 -46.30 -21.97 13.70
C LEU A 333 -47.71 -22.10 14.30
N ASP A 334 -48.53 -21.05 14.24
CA ASP A 334 -49.91 -21.06 14.74
C ASP A 334 -50.83 -21.94 13.88
N ARG A 335 -50.75 -21.83 12.54
CA ARG A 335 -51.51 -22.70 11.63
C ARG A 335 -51.23 -24.18 11.87
N VAL A 336 -49.98 -24.48 12.16
CA VAL A 336 -49.54 -25.81 12.56
C VAL A 336 -50.09 -26.20 13.92
N THR A 337 -49.96 -25.32 14.91
CA THR A 337 -50.27 -25.63 16.31
C THR A 337 -51.77 -25.78 16.52
N TYR A 338 -52.59 -25.02 15.80
CA TYR A 338 -54.05 -25.02 15.88
C TYR A 338 -54.77 -25.71 14.73
N GLY A 339 -54.06 -26.12 13.67
CA GLY A 339 -54.62 -26.95 12.61
C GLY A 339 -54.91 -28.38 13.09
N ALA A 340 -55.85 -29.06 12.43
CA ALA A 340 -56.24 -30.45 12.71
C ALA A 340 -55.10 -31.48 12.52
N ALA A 341 -53.91 -31.05 12.09
CA ALA A 341 -52.72 -31.88 12.01
C ALA A 341 -52.19 -32.23 13.41
N LEU A 342 -52.00 -33.52 13.65
CA LEU A 342 -51.56 -34.09 14.93
C LEU A 342 -50.08 -33.83 15.25
N THR A 343 -49.29 -33.36 14.29
CA THR A 343 -47.84 -33.15 14.41
C THR A 343 -47.42 -31.78 13.88
N ALA A 344 -46.57 -31.06 14.62
CA ALA A 344 -45.95 -29.85 14.12
C ALA A 344 -44.86 -30.16 13.08
N PRO A 345 -44.76 -29.47 11.92
CA PRO A 345 -43.67 -29.70 11.01
C PRO A 345 -42.35 -29.21 11.63
N PRO A 346 -41.22 -29.82 11.25
CA PRO A 346 -39.92 -29.39 11.71
C PRO A 346 -39.67 -27.93 11.34
N VAL A 347 -39.06 -27.17 12.24
CA VAL A 347 -38.67 -25.76 11.95
C VAL A 347 -37.73 -25.65 10.76
N ALA A 348 -36.95 -26.70 10.47
CA ALA A 348 -36.17 -26.81 9.25
C ALA A 348 -37.03 -26.62 7.98
N LEU A 349 -38.23 -27.21 7.92
CA LEU A 349 -39.12 -27.15 6.77
C LEU A 349 -39.71 -25.73 6.60
N VAL A 350 -40.01 -25.05 7.71
CA VAL A 350 -40.45 -23.64 7.67
C VAL A 350 -39.34 -22.72 7.19
N LEU A 351 -38.09 -22.98 7.59
CA LEU A 351 -36.92 -22.24 7.13
C LEU A 351 -36.59 -22.53 5.66
N ASP A 352 -36.77 -23.77 5.18
CA ASP A 352 -36.63 -24.14 3.76
C ASP A 352 -37.65 -23.38 2.89
N GLU A 353 -38.90 -23.27 3.34
CA GLU A 353 -39.93 -22.51 2.63
C GLU A 353 -39.60 -21.01 2.58
N LEU A 354 -39.09 -20.45 3.68
CA LEU A 354 -38.68 -19.05 3.75
C LEU A 354 -37.47 -18.76 2.85
N GLU A 355 -36.50 -19.68 2.78
CA GLU A 355 -35.37 -19.58 1.85
C GLU A 355 -35.85 -19.63 0.39
N ALA A 356 -36.74 -20.56 0.07
CA ALA A 356 -37.36 -20.65 -1.25
C ALA A 356 -38.20 -19.39 -1.60
N GLU A 357 -38.85 -18.76 -0.62
CA GLU A 357 -39.55 -17.49 -0.80
C GLU A 357 -38.58 -16.33 -1.06
N ILE A 358 -37.39 -16.31 -0.45
CA ILE A 358 -36.35 -15.30 -0.72
C ILE A 358 -35.78 -15.46 -2.12
N ASP A 359 -35.54 -16.69 -2.56
CA ASP A 359 -35.06 -17.01 -3.91
C ASP A 359 -36.10 -16.70 -4.99
N LYS A 360 -37.39 -16.88 -4.65
CA LYS A 360 -38.52 -16.58 -5.54
C LYS A 360 -38.95 -15.12 -5.48
N ALA A 361 -38.60 -14.37 -4.43
CA ALA A 361 -38.96 -12.97 -4.29
C ALA A 361 -38.47 -12.23 -5.53
N PRO A 362 -39.38 -11.70 -6.36
CA PRO A 362 -39.01 -11.26 -7.69
C PRO A 362 -38.04 -10.09 -7.60
N LYS A 363 -37.13 -10.01 -8.57
CA LYS A 363 -36.37 -8.79 -8.91
C LYS A 363 -37.27 -7.56 -9.12
N ASP A 364 -38.59 -7.75 -9.17
CA ASP A 364 -39.63 -6.73 -9.29
C ASP A 364 -40.09 -6.18 -7.93
N ARG A 365 -39.33 -5.21 -7.40
CA ARG A 365 -39.92 -4.05 -6.71
C ARG A 365 -39.15 -2.80 -7.11
N GLY A 366 -39.78 -1.99 -7.96
CA GLY A 366 -39.24 -0.80 -8.63
C GLY A 366 -38.84 0.38 -7.74
N ARG A 367 -37.99 0.15 -6.72
CA ARG A 367 -37.31 1.19 -5.95
C ARG A 367 -35.87 0.88 -5.57
N ALA A 368 -35.44 -0.38 -5.59
CA ALA A 368 -34.03 -0.73 -5.46
C ALA A 368 -33.44 -0.94 -6.86
N SER A 369 -33.18 0.15 -7.58
CA SER A 369 -32.60 0.11 -8.94
C SER A 369 -31.12 -0.30 -8.96
N ASP A 370 -30.55 -0.66 -7.81
CA ASP A 370 -29.17 -1.09 -7.68
C ASP A 370 -29.09 -2.63 -7.56
N PRO A 371 -28.64 -3.35 -8.60
CA PRO A 371 -28.53 -4.80 -8.58
C PRO A 371 -27.55 -5.30 -7.51
N ASP A 372 -26.53 -4.52 -7.16
CA ASP A 372 -25.56 -4.88 -6.13
C ASP A 372 -26.21 -4.86 -4.74
N PHE A 373 -27.11 -3.90 -4.50
CA PHE A 373 -27.90 -3.83 -3.26
C PHE A 373 -28.84 -5.03 -3.12
N VAL A 374 -29.50 -5.44 -4.19
CA VAL A 374 -30.42 -6.60 -4.17
C VAL A 374 -29.66 -7.89 -3.91
N ALA A 375 -28.52 -8.09 -4.59
CA ALA A 375 -27.66 -9.25 -4.38
C ALA A 375 -27.14 -9.31 -2.93
N TRP A 376 -26.68 -8.17 -2.40
CA TRP A 376 -26.21 -8.08 -1.02
C TRP A 376 -27.32 -8.36 -0.01
N LEU A 377 -28.52 -7.78 -0.20
CA LEU A 377 -29.65 -7.99 0.70
C LEU A 377 -30.10 -9.45 0.72
N SER A 378 -30.10 -10.11 -0.44
CA SER A 378 -30.38 -11.55 -0.52
C SER A 378 -29.36 -12.37 0.27
N ALA A 379 -28.06 -12.09 0.10
CA ALA A 379 -27.00 -12.77 0.85
C ALA A 379 -27.13 -12.56 2.37
N ALA A 380 -27.50 -11.35 2.80
CA ALA A 380 -27.74 -11.05 4.21
C ALA A 380 -28.92 -11.85 4.79
N LYS A 381 -30.02 -11.99 4.03
CA LYS A 381 -31.19 -12.78 4.46
C LYS A 381 -30.87 -14.27 4.58
N HIS A 382 -30.15 -14.83 3.60
CA HIS A 382 -29.68 -16.22 3.64
C HIS A 382 -28.80 -16.49 4.86
N LYS A 383 -27.89 -15.56 5.18
CA LYS A 383 -27.06 -15.68 6.37
C LYS A 383 -27.89 -15.71 7.67
N GLU A 384 -28.92 -14.89 7.78
CA GLU A 384 -29.81 -14.87 8.95
C GLU A 384 -30.60 -16.18 9.08
N ILE A 385 -31.09 -16.74 7.96
CA ILE A 385 -31.70 -18.07 7.93
C ILE A 385 -30.70 -19.13 8.42
N GLY A 386 -29.45 -19.09 7.97
CA GLY A 386 -28.40 -19.99 8.45
C GLY A 386 -28.22 -19.94 9.97
N VAL A 387 -28.20 -18.73 10.55
CA VAL A 387 -28.12 -18.55 12.01
C VAL A 387 -29.35 -19.13 12.72
N LEU A 388 -30.55 -18.96 12.16
CA LEU A 388 -31.76 -19.57 12.71
C LEU A 388 -31.72 -21.10 12.64
N ARG A 389 -31.25 -21.68 11.52
CA ARG A 389 -31.08 -23.14 11.38
C ARG A 389 -30.15 -23.69 12.45
N GLU A 390 -28.98 -23.07 12.67
CA GLU A 390 -28.05 -23.49 13.72
C GLU A 390 -28.70 -23.42 15.11
N ARG A 391 -29.43 -22.33 15.39
CA ARG A 391 -30.09 -22.12 16.68
C ARG A 391 -31.19 -23.14 16.96
N PHE A 392 -31.89 -23.60 15.92
CA PHE A 392 -33.01 -24.55 16.03
C PHE A 392 -32.66 -25.98 15.60
N ALA A 393 -31.37 -26.30 15.40
CA ALA A 393 -30.94 -27.61 14.93
C ALA A 393 -31.34 -28.78 15.86
N GLY A 394 -31.53 -28.51 17.16
CA GLY A 394 -31.94 -29.50 18.15
C GLY A 394 -33.44 -29.49 18.49
N TRP A 395 -34.28 -28.82 17.70
CA TRP A 395 -35.71 -28.74 17.98
C TRP A 395 -36.44 -29.93 17.37
N GLU A 396 -36.86 -30.88 18.21
CA GLU A 396 -37.60 -32.09 17.82
C GLU A 396 -39.09 -31.82 17.58
N VAL A 397 -39.70 -32.62 16.71
CA VAL A 397 -41.15 -32.57 16.43
C VAL A 397 -41.91 -33.06 17.66
N ILE A 398 -42.80 -32.22 18.22
CA ILE A 398 -43.69 -32.63 19.30
C ILE A 398 -44.91 -33.32 18.66
N ASP A 399 -45.06 -34.62 18.90
CA ASP A 399 -46.25 -35.37 18.55
C ASP A 399 -47.34 -35.08 19.61
N LYS A 400 -48.49 -34.53 19.19
CA LYS A 400 -49.58 -34.17 20.14
C LYS A 400 -50.19 -35.41 20.81
N ARG A 401 -49.94 -36.62 20.28
CA ARG A 401 -50.45 -37.88 20.84
C ARG A 401 -49.85 -38.26 22.19
N ASP A 402 -48.61 -37.83 22.48
CA ASP A 402 -47.92 -38.23 23.72
C ASP A 402 -48.23 -37.36 24.95
N ASN A 403 -48.94 -36.24 24.76
CA ASN A 403 -49.31 -35.33 25.85
C ASN A 403 -50.62 -35.75 26.54
N GLY A 404 -50.79 -37.04 26.89
CA GLY A 404 -51.70 -37.52 27.95
C GLY A 404 -53.15 -37.02 27.97
N ALA A 405 -53.65 -36.42 26.90
CA ALA A 405 -55.02 -35.99 26.77
C ALA A 405 -55.80 -37.23 26.35
N THR A 406 -56.41 -37.89 27.33
CA THR A 406 -57.46 -38.89 27.12
C THR A 406 -58.51 -38.29 26.20
N VAL A 407 -58.45 -38.64 24.91
CA VAL A 407 -59.54 -38.45 23.97
C VAL A 407 -60.72 -39.24 24.53
N PRO A 408 -61.88 -38.63 24.79
CA PRO A 408 -63.08 -39.37 25.17
C PRO A 408 -63.41 -40.39 24.07
N GLU A 409 -63.63 -41.64 24.48
CA GLU A 409 -63.89 -42.82 23.63
C GLU A 409 -65.20 -42.76 22.82
N ASP A 410 -65.87 -41.61 22.76
CA ASP A 410 -67.19 -41.42 22.14
C ASP A 410 -67.11 -40.45 20.95
N ALA A 411 -66.43 -40.86 19.88
CA ALA A 411 -66.61 -40.29 18.54
C ALA A 411 -65.94 -41.18 17.48
N VAL A 412 -66.41 -42.41 17.37
CA VAL A 412 -66.24 -43.22 16.15
C VAL A 412 -67.66 -43.56 15.68
N GLU A 413 -68.25 -42.65 14.93
CA GLU A 413 -69.33 -43.04 14.01
C GLU A 413 -68.65 -43.62 12.77
N GLU A 414 -68.97 -44.88 12.55
CA GLU A 414 -68.71 -45.66 11.35
C GLU A 414 -69.37 -44.96 10.15
N GLU A 415 -68.58 -44.46 9.20
CA GLU A 415 -69.01 -44.39 7.81
C GLU A 415 -68.27 -45.48 7.05
N GLU A 416 -68.97 -46.62 6.91
CA GLU A 416 -68.75 -47.59 5.85
C GLU A 416 -69.13 -46.93 4.51
N GLU A 417 -68.15 -46.63 3.66
CA GLU A 417 -68.37 -46.56 2.21
C GLU A 417 -67.51 -47.63 1.53
N GLU A 418 -68.23 -48.65 1.07
CA GLU A 418 -67.86 -49.68 0.10
C GLU A 418 -67.79 -49.09 -1.32
N GLU A 419 -67.10 -49.82 -2.22
CA GLU A 419 -66.96 -49.64 -3.68
C GLU A 419 -65.95 -48.55 -4.14
N ASP A 420 -64.95 -48.81 -4.98
CA ASP A 420 -64.72 -49.92 -5.90
C ASP A 420 -63.24 -50.20 -6.11
N ALA A 421 -62.97 -51.47 -6.34
CA ALA A 421 -61.69 -52.06 -6.65
C ALA A 421 -61.30 -51.85 -8.13
N GLU A 422 -60.09 -51.36 -8.36
CA GLU A 422 -59.26 -51.79 -9.50
C GLU A 422 -57.91 -52.25 -8.95
N GLU A 423 -57.67 -53.55 -9.06
CA GLU A 423 -56.43 -54.25 -8.69
C GLU A 423 -55.69 -54.74 -9.96
N PRO A 424 -54.43 -55.22 -9.88
CA PRO A 424 -53.33 -54.61 -10.63
C PRO A 424 -52.48 -55.65 -11.41
N GLU A 425 -51.50 -55.20 -12.21
CA GLU A 425 -50.36 -56.02 -12.62
C GLU A 425 -49.11 -55.11 -12.78
N GLY A 426 -47.93 -55.36 -12.21
CA GLY A 426 -47.47 -56.49 -11.41
C GLY A 426 -46.03 -56.31 -10.86
N ALA A 427 -45.73 -57.16 -9.86
CA ALA A 427 -44.45 -57.76 -9.40
C ALA A 427 -43.15 -56.92 -9.45
N VAL A 428 -42.44 -56.60 -8.34
CA VAL A 428 -41.82 -57.41 -7.26
C VAL A 428 -40.66 -58.33 -7.70
N ALA A 429 -39.57 -58.24 -6.92
CA ALA A 429 -38.47 -59.21 -6.67
C ALA A 429 -37.11 -58.83 -7.32
N GLU A 430 -36.11 -58.42 -6.52
CA GLU A 430 -34.94 -59.24 -6.04
C GLU A 430 -33.84 -59.37 -7.11
N ALA A 431 -32.52 -59.45 -6.89
CA ALA A 431 -31.63 -59.53 -5.74
C ALA A 431 -30.16 -59.35 -6.24
N VAL A 432 -29.31 -58.71 -5.42
CA VAL A 432 -28.02 -59.23 -4.90
C VAL A 432 -26.89 -59.74 -5.85
N SER A 433 -25.72 -59.08 -5.70
CA SER A 433 -24.31 -59.55 -5.67
C SER A 433 -23.50 -59.87 -6.95
N LEU A 434 -22.24 -59.37 -6.93
CA LEU A 434 -20.92 -60.07 -7.09
C LEU A 434 -19.88 -59.02 -7.58
N VAL A 435 -18.91 -58.55 -6.79
CA VAL A 435 -17.63 -59.15 -6.33
C VAL A 435 -16.70 -59.63 -7.46
N ARG A 436 -15.56 -58.93 -7.64
CA ARG A 436 -14.12 -59.39 -7.66
C ARG A 436 -13.25 -58.28 -8.26
N ALA A 437 -12.36 -57.58 -7.53
CA ALA A 437 -11.02 -57.95 -7.05
C ALA A 437 -10.02 -58.32 -8.16
N GLU A 438 -8.96 -57.50 -8.34
CA GLU A 438 -7.54 -57.90 -8.30
C GLU A 438 -6.60 -56.68 -8.54
N GLU A 439 -5.76 -56.42 -7.54
CA GLU A 439 -4.41 -55.80 -7.61
C GLU A 439 -3.43 -56.78 -8.33
N PRO A 440 -2.17 -56.45 -8.76
CA PRO A 440 -1.17 -55.83 -7.86
C PRO A 440 0.13 -55.15 -8.44
N VAL A 441 0.98 -54.70 -7.50
CA VAL A 441 2.46 -54.51 -7.48
C VAL A 441 3.08 -53.45 -8.42
N GLY A 442 3.63 -52.35 -7.89
CA GLY A 442 5.02 -52.17 -7.40
C GLY A 442 5.52 -50.82 -7.96
N SER A 443 6.33 -49.97 -7.33
CA SER A 443 7.56 -50.19 -6.58
C SER A 443 7.90 -48.95 -5.73
N THR A 444 8.61 -49.23 -4.64
CA THR A 444 9.27 -48.35 -3.68
C THR A 444 10.26 -47.32 -4.26
N GLU A 445 10.20 -46.07 -3.78
CA GLU A 445 11.38 -45.22 -3.54
C GLU A 445 11.16 -44.33 -2.29
N PRO A 446 12.21 -44.07 -1.49
CA PRO A 446 12.10 -43.34 -0.23
C PRO A 446 12.33 -41.83 -0.44
N VAL A 447 11.46 -41.00 0.15
CA VAL A 447 11.64 -39.53 0.23
C VAL A 447 11.62 -39.15 1.72
N PRO A 448 12.52 -38.25 2.16
CA PRO A 448 13.02 -38.22 3.52
C PRO A 448 12.10 -37.50 4.51
N GLU A 449 12.32 -37.82 5.78
CA GLU A 449 11.73 -37.19 6.96
C GLU A 449 11.70 -35.67 6.85
N MET A 450 10.49 -35.12 6.77
CA MET A 450 10.23 -33.71 6.94
C MET A 450 9.60 -33.53 8.32
N GLU A 451 10.34 -32.84 9.19
CA GLU A 451 9.95 -32.48 10.55
C GLU A 451 8.52 -31.92 10.60
N GLN A 452 7.67 -32.56 11.41
CA GLN A 452 6.36 -32.07 11.77
C GLN A 452 6.50 -30.75 12.56
N GLN A 453 6.45 -29.61 11.86
CA GLN A 453 5.97 -28.37 12.46
C GLN A 453 4.45 -28.48 12.63
N GLN A 454 4.01 -28.88 13.83
CA GLN A 454 2.65 -28.66 14.30
C GLN A 454 2.35 -27.16 14.31
N GLN A 455 1.81 -26.65 13.21
CA GLN A 455 1.07 -25.40 13.22
C GLN A 455 -0.27 -25.67 13.90
N HIS A 456 -0.38 -25.23 15.15
CA HIS A 456 -1.68 -25.03 15.79
C HIS A 456 -2.50 -24.06 14.92
N ALA A 457 -3.45 -24.60 14.15
CA ALA A 457 -4.52 -23.82 13.56
C ALA A 457 -5.25 -23.12 14.71
N ARG A 458 -5.09 -21.80 14.83
CA ARG A 458 -5.93 -20.99 15.70
C ARG A 458 -7.37 -21.18 15.20
N PRO A 459 -8.34 -21.47 16.08
CA PRO A 459 -9.74 -21.51 15.66
C PRO A 459 -10.09 -20.16 15.03
N ALA A 460 -10.70 -20.22 13.84
CA ALA A 460 -11.20 -19.05 13.15
C ALA A 460 -12.04 -18.23 14.14
N ARG A 461 -11.62 -17.00 14.41
CA ARG A 461 -12.38 -16.08 15.25
C ARG A 461 -13.72 -15.85 14.54
N HIS A 462 -14.83 -16.29 15.14
CA HIS A 462 -16.17 -16.00 14.62
C HIS A 462 -16.31 -14.49 14.41
N MET A 463 -16.36 -14.07 13.15
CA MET A 463 -16.62 -12.68 12.79
C MET A 463 -18.10 -12.41 13.03
N THR A 464 -18.39 -11.53 13.98
CA THR A 464 -19.77 -11.13 14.24
C THR A 464 -20.27 -10.23 13.10
N PHE A 465 -21.59 -10.15 12.90
CA PHE A 465 -22.21 -9.23 11.93
C PHE A 465 -21.71 -7.77 12.08
N LEU A 466 -21.44 -7.34 13.32
CA LEU A 466 -20.85 -6.03 13.61
C LEU A 466 -19.40 -5.87 13.10
N ASP A 467 -18.63 -6.95 12.99
CA ASP A 467 -17.26 -6.90 12.48
C ASP A 467 -17.23 -6.77 10.96
N VAL A 468 -18.19 -7.40 10.26
CA VAL A 468 -18.39 -7.22 8.80
C VAL A 468 -18.84 -5.79 8.49
N LEU A 469 -19.76 -5.22 9.27
CA LEU A 469 -20.17 -3.82 9.14
C LEU A 469 -19.01 -2.85 9.42
N ARG A 470 -18.14 -3.14 10.40
CA ARG A 470 -16.93 -2.34 10.66
C ARG A 470 -15.89 -2.47 9.56
N ALA A 471 -15.71 -3.65 8.98
CA ALA A 471 -14.81 -3.87 7.85
C ALA A 471 -15.29 -3.09 6.61
N HIS A 472 -16.59 -3.14 6.33
CA HIS A 472 -17.18 -2.41 5.22
C HIS A 472 -17.12 -0.88 5.42
N ARG A 473 -17.33 -0.38 6.65
CA ARG A 473 -17.15 1.05 7.01
C ARG A 473 -15.69 1.52 6.83
N ARG A 474 -14.73 0.61 6.80
CA ARG A 474 -13.31 0.88 6.50
C ARG A 474 -12.96 0.76 5.01
N GLY A 475 -13.94 0.52 4.13
CA GLY A 475 -13.74 0.41 2.68
C GLY A 475 -13.16 -0.94 2.23
N ILE A 476 -13.18 -1.96 3.09
CA ILE A 476 -12.75 -3.32 2.73
C ILE A 476 -13.88 -3.99 1.96
N ARG A 477 -13.58 -4.55 0.78
CA ARG A 477 -14.59 -5.20 -0.06
C ARG A 477 -15.05 -6.51 0.59
N PRO A 478 -16.32 -6.92 0.43
CA PRO A 478 -16.86 -8.11 1.10
C PRO A 478 -16.16 -9.43 0.78
N GLY A 479 -15.43 -9.53 -0.35
CA GLY A 479 -14.66 -10.71 -0.73
C GLY A 479 -13.26 -10.80 -0.11
N ASP A 480 -12.79 -9.72 0.54
CA ASP A 480 -11.46 -9.63 1.16
C ASP A 480 -11.51 -9.79 2.70
N VAL A 481 -12.71 -10.03 3.25
CA VAL A 481 -13.02 -10.21 4.69
C VAL A 481 -13.30 -11.69 4.95
#